data_AF-A0A8J5UBD6-F1
#
_entry.id   AF-A0A8J5UBD6-F1
#
_cell.length_a   1.000
_cell.length_b   1.000
_cell.length_c   1.000
_cell.angle_alpha   90.00
_cell.angle_beta   90.00
_cell.angle_gamma   90.00
#
_symmetry.space_group_name_H-M   'P 1'
#
loop_
_entity.id
_entity.type
_entity.pdbx_description
1 polymer ?
#
loop_
_entity_poly.entity_id
_entity_poly.type
_entity_poly.pdbx_seq_one_letter_code
_entity_poly.pdbx_strand_id
1 'polypeptide(L)'
;MPEKKILALGSGMVAKPCVDYLLRDKNNVLAIACRTLSSAQNISAGRSSAKAVALDVASLELDHHVAEHDLVISLVPFVHHAAIVQSAIKGNTNVVTTNYDSPAIRELEYHAKAAGITALNEVGVDPGVDHLYAIKTIGEVHEKDGKFYSYCGGLPAPEVSDSPLRFKFSWSPRSALLSQQNSATFLQGGKVIEISNKDLLDTGSKAWLNEGLKWSHIQQQLTGAAFAAEVDLLAKVDEVCSFRSPEERSKILAGLKWMGLFSDEVAAVRDSPLDTLSDQLDKLCSFQVGERDLVMLQHKFVVEWTDGTKNTITSTLELFGEPGGCSAMAKSVGLTCGIAAELLLDCEPAFNKPGVIAPYSREICDPIRVRVEAEGVKLVEHTL
;
A
#
# COMPACT_ATOMS: atom_id res chain seq x y z
N MET A 1 9.98 19.26 -25.56
CA MET A 1 11.00 18.49 -24.81
C MET A 1 11.15 17.14 -25.54
N PRO A 2 12.25 16.38 -25.34
CA PRO A 2 12.33 15.04 -25.89
C PRO A 2 11.19 14.16 -25.35
N GLU A 3 10.85 13.11 -26.10
CA GLU A 3 9.93 12.06 -25.63
C GLU A 3 10.52 11.39 -24.38
N LYS A 4 9.68 11.21 -23.35
CA LYS A 4 10.01 10.53 -22.09
C LYS A 4 9.30 9.17 -22.07
N LYS A 5 10.06 8.08 -22.05
CA LYS A 5 9.57 6.69 -22.05
C LYS A 5 9.45 6.18 -20.63
N ILE A 6 8.25 5.74 -20.24
CA ILE A 6 7.95 5.32 -18.88
C ILE A 6 7.41 3.89 -18.89
N LEU A 7 8.00 3.00 -18.09
CA LEU A 7 7.51 1.64 -17.87
C LEU A 7 6.73 1.59 -16.55
N ALA A 8 5.41 1.45 -16.62
CA ALA A 8 4.56 1.25 -15.44
C ALA A 8 4.31 -0.25 -15.22
N LEU A 9 4.96 -0.82 -14.22
CA LEU A 9 4.79 -2.21 -13.80
C LEU A 9 3.60 -2.32 -12.86
N GLY A 10 2.60 -3.10 -13.25
CA GLY A 10 1.38 -3.33 -12.48
C GLY A 10 0.17 -2.60 -13.05
N SER A 11 -0.96 -3.31 -13.08
CA SER A 11 -2.24 -2.82 -13.61
C SER A 11 -3.35 -2.86 -12.55
N GLY A 12 -2.99 -2.63 -11.29
CA GLY A 12 -3.93 -2.61 -10.15
C GLY A 12 -4.70 -1.31 -10.04
N MET A 13 -5.49 -1.18 -8.96
CA MET A 13 -6.39 -0.03 -8.72
C MET A 13 -5.66 1.33 -8.75
N VAL A 14 -4.43 1.38 -8.24
CA VAL A 14 -3.62 2.62 -8.13
C VAL A 14 -2.95 3.04 -9.45
N ALA A 15 -2.88 2.16 -10.45
CA ALA A 15 -2.14 2.43 -11.68
C ALA A 15 -2.83 3.45 -12.57
N LYS A 16 -4.17 3.41 -12.67
CA LYS A 16 -4.92 4.31 -13.54
C LYS A 16 -4.71 5.80 -13.20
N PRO A 17 -4.86 6.27 -11.94
CA PRO A 17 -4.61 7.68 -11.61
C PRO A 17 -3.18 8.13 -11.86
N CYS A 18 -2.20 7.26 -11.64
CA CYS A 18 -0.78 7.53 -11.95
C CYS A 18 -0.57 7.73 -13.45
N VAL A 19 -1.04 6.78 -14.26
CA VAL A 19 -0.99 6.82 -15.73
C VAL A 19 -1.71 8.05 -16.27
N ASP A 20 -2.92 8.35 -15.76
CA ASP A 20 -3.74 9.48 -16.17
C ASP A 20 -3.05 10.83 -15.86
N TYR A 21 -2.31 10.93 -14.75
CA TYR A 21 -1.54 12.12 -14.42
C TYR A 21 -0.35 12.30 -15.37
N LEU A 22 0.45 11.25 -15.57
CA LEU A 22 1.65 11.30 -16.42
C LEU A 22 1.32 11.64 -17.87
N LEU A 23 0.20 11.13 -18.40
CA LEU A 23 -0.23 11.39 -19.77
C LEU A 23 -0.74 12.83 -20.00
N ARG A 24 -0.80 13.67 -18.96
CA ARG A 24 -1.06 15.11 -19.13
C ARG A 24 0.09 15.81 -19.83
N ASP A 25 1.34 15.35 -19.63
CA ASP A 25 2.46 15.75 -20.47
C ASP A 25 2.42 14.95 -21.79
N LYS A 26 2.29 15.67 -22.90
CA LYS A 26 2.23 15.09 -24.24
C LYS A 26 3.56 14.46 -24.69
N ASN A 27 4.66 14.75 -24.00
CA ASN A 27 5.96 14.15 -24.27
C ASN A 27 6.09 12.76 -23.62
N ASN A 28 5.20 12.38 -22.70
CA ASN A 28 5.26 11.09 -22.02
C ASN A 28 4.64 9.98 -22.88
N VAL A 29 5.38 8.88 -23.02
CA VAL A 29 4.91 7.65 -23.66
C VAL A 29 5.07 6.49 -22.68
N LEU A 30 3.96 5.80 -22.40
CA LEU A 30 3.89 4.78 -21.35
C LEU A 30 3.80 3.37 -21.93
N ALA A 31 4.56 2.44 -21.36
CA ALA A 31 4.33 1.02 -21.45
C ALA A 31 3.72 0.53 -20.13
N ILE A 32 2.49 0.03 -20.16
CA ILE A 32 1.80 -0.54 -19.00
C ILE A 32 1.99 -2.05 -19.04
N ALA A 33 2.69 -2.59 -18.05
CA ALA A 33 3.18 -3.96 -18.05
C ALA A 33 2.53 -4.78 -16.93
N CYS A 34 1.97 -5.93 -17.28
CA CYS A 34 1.40 -6.88 -16.33
C CYS A 34 1.49 -8.30 -16.90
N ARG A 35 1.47 -9.34 -16.05
CA ARG A 35 1.44 -10.75 -16.52
C ARG A 35 0.23 -11.02 -17.42
N THR A 36 -0.91 -10.46 -17.05
CA THR A 36 -2.15 -10.58 -17.82
C THR A 36 -2.30 -9.38 -18.76
N LEU A 37 -2.08 -9.60 -20.06
CA LEU A 37 -2.13 -8.53 -21.07
C LEU A 37 -3.44 -7.73 -21.06
N SER A 38 -4.58 -8.40 -20.92
CA SER A 38 -5.90 -7.75 -20.92
C SER A 38 -6.06 -6.76 -19.76
N SER A 39 -5.46 -7.04 -18.60
CA SER A 39 -5.47 -6.11 -17.47
C SER A 39 -4.71 -4.82 -17.77
N ALA A 40 -3.58 -4.91 -18.47
CA ALA A 40 -2.85 -3.73 -18.95
C ALA A 40 -3.62 -2.98 -20.07
N GLN A 41 -4.27 -3.72 -20.98
CA GLN A 41 -5.10 -3.15 -22.05
C GLN A 41 -6.28 -2.34 -21.50
N ASN A 42 -6.89 -2.78 -20.40
CA ASN A 42 -7.96 -2.04 -19.75
C ASN A 42 -7.50 -0.66 -19.28
N ILE A 43 -6.24 -0.52 -18.84
CA ILE A 43 -5.68 0.78 -18.45
C ILE A 43 -5.24 1.56 -19.69
N SER A 44 -4.63 0.96 -20.71
CA SER A 44 -4.21 1.71 -21.91
C SER A 44 -5.39 2.11 -22.81
N ALA A 45 -6.57 1.49 -22.66
CA ALA A 45 -7.74 1.77 -23.48
C ALA A 45 -8.11 3.26 -23.46
N GLY A 46 -8.23 3.87 -24.64
CA GLY A 46 -8.53 5.30 -24.78
C GLY A 46 -7.33 6.25 -24.56
N ARG A 47 -6.11 5.73 -24.35
CA ARG A 47 -4.89 6.52 -24.12
C ARG A 47 -3.90 6.30 -25.26
N SER A 48 -3.85 7.23 -26.22
CA SER A 48 -3.04 7.08 -27.45
C SER A 48 -1.53 6.97 -27.21
N SER A 49 -1.02 7.55 -26.12
CA SER A 49 0.41 7.48 -25.74
C SER A 49 0.71 6.39 -24.70
N ALA A 50 -0.21 5.43 -24.50
CA ALA A 50 0.03 4.28 -23.64
C ALA A 50 -0.17 2.96 -24.41
N LYS A 51 0.77 2.03 -24.26
CA LYS A 51 0.71 0.67 -24.82
C LYS A 51 0.67 -0.36 -23.70
N ALA A 52 -0.08 -1.44 -23.91
CA ALA A 52 -0.09 -2.58 -23.00
C ALA A 52 1.00 -3.58 -23.38
N VAL A 53 1.69 -4.13 -22.38
CA VAL A 53 2.77 -5.11 -22.51
C VAL A 53 2.48 -6.29 -21.57
N ALA A 54 2.63 -7.50 -22.08
CA ALA A 54 2.64 -8.70 -21.24
C ALA A 54 4.06 -8.87 -20.67
N LEU A 55 4.22 -8.79 -19.36
CA LEU A 55 5.53 -8.92 -18.72
C LEU A 55 5.38 -9.53 -17.32
N ASP A 56 6.14 -10.57 -17.06
CA ASP A 56 6.39 -11.05 -15.70
C ASP A 56 7.67 -10.40 -15.17
N VAL A 57 7.56 -9.70 -14.04
CA VAL A 57 8.70 -9.03 -13.38
C VAL A 57 9.72 -10.03 -12.82
N ALA A 58 9.36 -11.32 -12.72
CA ALA A 58 10.30 -12.39 -12.37
C ALA A 58 11.04 -12.97 -13.59
N SER A 59 10.68 -12.57 -14.81
CA SER A 59 11.30 -13.09 -16.03
C SER A 59 12.61 -12.38 -16.38
N LEU A 60 13.41 -13.02 -17.24
CA LEU A 60 14.64 -12.44 -17.77
C LEU A 60 14.39 -11.26 -18.73
N GLU A 61 13.15 -11.09 -19.22
CA GLU A 61 12.78 -10.00 -20.12
C GLU A 61 12.69 -8.64 -19.41
N LEU A 62 12.65 -8.63 -18.06
CA LEU A 62 12.58 -7.40 -17.27
C LEU A 62 13.76 -6.46 -17.61
N ASP A 63 14.99 -6.97 -17.65
CA ASP A 63 16.20 -6.17 -17.91
C ASP A 63 16.13 -5.44 -19.26
N HIS A 64 15.60 -6.12 -20.28
CA HIS A 64 15.41 -5.52 -21.61
C HIS A 64 14.38 -4.39 -21.56
N HIS A 65 13.20 -4.63 -20.98
CA HIS A 65 12.17 -3.62 -20.89
C HIS A 65 12.60 -2.43 -20.04
N VAL A 66 13.28 -2.65 -18.93
CA VAL A 66 13.77 -1.56 -18.07
C VAL A 66 14.75 -0.66 -18.83
N ALA A 67 15.73 -1.25 -19.52
CA ALA A 67 16.75 -0.49 -20.26
C ALA A 67 16.20 0.30 -21.47
N GLU A 68 15.00 -0.01 -21.98
CA GLU A 68 14.36 0.73 -23.07
C GLU A 68 13.62 2.01 -22.64
N HIS A 69 13.49 2.24 -21.33
CA HIS A 69 12.73 3.35 -20.76
C HIS A 69 13.61 4.25 -19.90
N ASP A 70 13.19 5.50 -19.72
CA ASP A 70 13.87 6.52 -18.92
C ASP A 70 13.52 6.40 -17.43
N LEU A 71 12.32 5.88 -17.14
CA LEU A 71 11.81 5.67 -15.79
C LEU A 71 11.00 4.36 -15.70
N VAL A 72 11.17 3.64 -14.61
CA VAL A 72 10.31 2.53 -14.19
C VAL A 72 9.47 2.93 -12.99
N ILE A 73 8.17 2.71 -13.04
CA ILE A 73 7.25 2.87 -11.91
C ILE A 73 6.80 1.49 -11.45
N SER A 74 7.09 1.13 -10.21
CA SER A 74 6.73 -0.17 -9.64
C SER A 74 5.48 -0.07 -8.77
N LEU A 75 4.34 -0.54 -9.31
CA LEU A 75 3.05 -0.66 -8.63
C LEU A 75 2.65 -2.13 -8.44
N VAL A 76 3.63 -3.03 -8.46
CA VAL A 76 3.49 -4.47 -8.18
C VAL A 76 3.74 -4.76 -6.69
N PRO A 77 3.48 -5.99 -6.18
CA PRO A 77 3.77 -6.33 -4.79
C PRO A 77 5.23 -6.05 -4.39
N PHE A 78 5.41 -5.51 -3.18
CA PHE A 78 6.70 -5.02 -2.67
C PHE A 78 7.84 -6.05 -2.67
N VAL A 79 7.52 -7.35 -2.67
CA VAL A 79 8.50 -8.44 -2.73
C VAL A 79 9.33 -8.43 -4.01
N HIS A 80 8.85 -7.78 -5.08
CA HIS A 80 9.56 -7.68 -6.35
C HIS A 80 10.45 -6.43 -6.47
N HIS A 81 10.32 -5.45 -5.57
CA HIS A 81 10.96 -4.14 -5.73
C HIS A 81 12.49 -4.22 -5.75
N ALA A 82 13.10 -5.06 -4.91
CA ALA A 82 14.55 -5.24 -4.91
C ALA A 82 15.07 -5.75 -6.27
N ALA A 83 14.38 -6.72 -6.88
CA ALA A 83 14.74 -7.24 -8.20
C ALA A 83 14.56 -6.18 -9.30
N ILE A 84 13.52 -5.36 -9.20
CA ILE A 84 13.27 -4.25 -10.14
C ILE A 84 14.36 -3.18 -10.02
N VAL A 85 14.76 -2.81 -8.80
CA VAL A 85 15.86 -1.86 -8.57
C VAL A 85 17.19 -2.43 -9.09
N GLN A 86 17.45 -3.73 -8.91
CA GLN A 86 18.62 -4.40 -9.51
C GLN A 86 18.61 -4.33 -11.04
N SER A 87 17.45 -4.54 -11.67
CA SER A 87 17.28 -4.40 -13.12
C SER A 87 17.53 -2.98 -13.59
N ALA A 88 16.97 -2.00 -12.88
CA ALA A 88 17.19 -0.56 -13.13
C ALA A 88 18.65 -0.14 -13.02
N ILE A 89 19.41 -0.67 -12.05
CA ILE A 89 20.86 -0.44 -11.94
C ILE A 89 21.58 -0.94 -13.20
N LYS A 90 21.21 -2.11 -13.75
CA LYS A 90 21.81 -2.62 -15.00
C LYS A 90 21.43 -1.76 -16.21
N GLY A 91 20.18 -1.28 -16.24
CA GLY A 91 19.63 -0.45 -17.32
C GLY A 91 20.05 1.02 -17.27
N ASN A 92 20.64 1.49 -16.16
CA ASN A 92 20.82 2.91 -15.85
C ASN A 92 19.49 3.69 -15.89
N THR A 93 18.42 3.07 -15.39
CA THR A 93 17.07 3.60 -15.42
C THR A 93 16.62 4.04 -14.03
N ASN A 94 15.94 5.17 -13.92
CA ASN A 94 15.39 5.62 -12.63
C ASN A 94 14.21 4.73 -12.19
N VAL A 95 13.90 4.71 -10.89
CA VAL A 95 12.78 3.93 -10.32
C VAL A 95 11.93 4.78 -9.39
N VAL A 96 10.61 4.61 -9.47
CA VAL A 96 9.65 5.14 -8.50
C VAL A 96 8.81 4.02 -7.90
N THR A 97 8.63 3.99 -6.58
CA THR A 97 7.77 3.03 -5.87
C THR A 97 6.89 3.71 -4.82
N THR A 98 5.77 3.09 -4.46
CA THR A 98 4.85 3.60 -3.43
C THR A 98 4.94 2.83 -2.11
N ASN A 99 6.00 2.04 -1.92
CA ASN A 99 6.18 1.19 -0.74
C ASN A 99 7.40 1.65 0.06
N TYR A 100 7.49 1.17 1.31
CA TYR A 100 8.67 1.35 2.15
C TYR A 100 9.94 0.85 1.47
N ASP A 101 11.04 1.57 1.70
CA ASP A 101 12.37 1.17 1.24
C ASP A 101 12.93 0.02 2.10
N SER A 102 12.55 -1.22 1.76
CA SER A 102 12.95 -2.42 2.50
C SER A 102 14.48 -2.53 2.68
N PRO A 103 14.98 -3.27 3.70
CA PRO A 103 16.41 -3.50 3.87
C PRO A 103 17.13 -3.98 2.60
N ALA A 104 16.48 -4.87 1.82
CA ALA A 104 17.00 -5.35 0.55
C ALA A 104 17.15 -4.27 -0.53
N ILE A 105 16.28 -3.24 -0.53
CA ILE A 105 16.44 -2.07 -1.41
C ILE A 105 17.55 -1.17 -0.89
N ARG A 106 17.62 -0.93 0.43
CA ARG A 106 18.67 -0.11 1.05
C ARG A 106 20.07 -0.67 0.82
N GLU A 107 20.23 -1.99 0.77
CA GLU A 107 21.50 -2.64 0.41
C GLU A 107 21.98 -2.28 -1.02
N LEU A 108 21.08 -1.86 -1.91
CA LEU A 108 21.39 -1.46 -3.28
C LEU A 108 21.82 0.01 -3.41
N GLU A 109 21.80 0.78 -2.31
CA GLU A 109 22.12 2.21 -2.25
C GLU A 109 23.45 2.55 -2.95
N TYR A 110 24.51 1.82 -2.60
CA TYR A 110 25.83 2.04 -3.18
C TYR A 110 25.83 1.80 -4.70
N HIS A 111 25.13 0.77 -5.15
CA HIS A 111 25.05 0.41 -6.57
C HIS A 111 24.18 1.38 -7.37
N ALA A 112 23.06 1.86 -6.82
CA ALA A 112 22.23 2.90 -7.42
C ALA A 112 23.03 4.20 -7.61
N LYS A 113 23.80 4.61 -6.58
CA LYS A 113 24.72 5.75 -6.66
C LYS A 113 25.79 5.57 -7.74
N ALA A 114 26.41 4.39 -7.79
CA ALA A 114 27.45 4.10 -8.78
C ALA A 114 26.92 4.10 -10.23
N ALA A 115 25.67 3.66 -10.44
CA ALA A 115 24.99 3.73 -11.74
C ALA A 115 24.44 5.13 -12.08
N GLY A 116 24.45 6.06 -11.12
CA GLY A 116 23.92 7.41 -11.31
C GLY A 116 22.40 7.48 -11.40
N ILE A 117 21.67 6.47 -10.90
CA ILE A 117 20.21 6.42 -10.93
C ILE A 117 19.61 6.84 -9.58
N THR A 118 18.38 7.33 -9.63
CA THR A 118 17.55 7.61 -8.47
C THR A 118 16.45 6.55 -8.35
N ALA A 119 16.38 5.89 -7.19
CA ALA A 119 15.28 5.02 -6.79
C ALA A 119 14.46 5.73 -5.70
N LEU A 120 13.40 6.42 -6.10
CA LEU A 120 12.50 7.16 -5.23
C LEU A 120 11.38 6.26 -4.71
N ASN A 121 11.33 6.07 -3.39
CA ASN A 121 10.35 5.20 -2.73
C ASN A 121 9.37 6.03 -1.91
N GLU A 122 8.39 5.36 -1.31
CA GLU A 122 7.52 5.98 -0.31
C GLU A 122 6.76 7.22 -0.82
N VAL A 123 6.31 7.19 -2.07
CA VAL A 123 5.50 8.26 -2.69
C VAL A 123 4.07 7.80 -2.99
N GLY A 124 3.44 7.14 -2.01
CA GLY A 124 2.03 6.76 -2.02
C GLY A 124 1.17 7.67 -1.13
N VAL A 125 0.38 7.09 -0.23
CA VAL A 125 -0.41 7.81 0.78
C VAL A 125 0.16 7.64 2.18
N ASP A 126 0.44 6.39 2.55
CA ASP A 126 1.10 5.95 3.77
C ASP A 126 1.81 4.63 3.42
N PRO A 127 3.12 4.66 3.10
CA PRO A 127 4.00 5.84 3.14
C PRO A 127 3.88 6.76 1.90
N GLY A 128 3.95 8.07 2.11
CA GLY A 128 3.86 9.12 1.09
C GLY A 128 3.34 10.44 1.64
N VAL A 129 2.06 10.73 1.39
CA VAL A 129 1.39 11.96 1.84
C VAL A 129 1.57 12.22 3.34
N ASP A 130 1.59 11.16 4.16
CA ASP A 130 1.93 11.25 5.58
C ASP A 130 3.32 11.87 5.81
N HIS A 131 4.36 11.44 5.11
CA HIS A 131 5.69 12.05 5.22
C HIS A 131 5.69 13.52 4.78
N LEU A 132 5.01 13.85 3.68
CA LEU A 132 4.97 15.21 3.13
C LEU A 132 4.50 16.23 4.18
N TYR A 133 3.45 15.88 4.93
CA TYR A 133 2.87 16.76 5.94
C TYR A 133 3.52 16.61 7.32
N ALA A 134 3.99 15.42 7.68
CA ALA A 134 4.76 15.26 8.92
C ALA A 134 6.00 16.14 8.89
N ILE A 135 6.75 16.11 7.79
CA ILE A 135 7.99 16.89 7.63
C ILE A 135 7.72 18.38 7.51
N LYS A 136 6.61 18.79 6.87
CA LYS A 136 6.17 20.19 6.88
C LYS A 136 6.00 20.69 8.32
N THR A 137 5.15 20.03 9.12
CA THR A 137 4.83 20.52 10.46
C THR A 137 6.02 20.34 11.42
N ILE A 138 6.78 19.25 11.34
CA ILE A 138 8.01 19.06 12.15
C ILE A 138 9.03 20.17 11.82
N GLY A 139 9.19 20.50 10.53
CA GLY A 139 10.07 21.57 10.08
C GLY A 139 9.63 22.97 10.55
N GLU A 140 8.33 23.19 10.72
CA GLU A 140 7.77 24.43 11.28
C GLU A 140 7.90 24.51 12.81
N VAL A 141 7.90 23.36 13.48
CA VAL A 141 7.94 23.24 14.95
C VAL A 141 9.37 23.16 15.53
N HIS A 142 10.39 22.81 14.73
CA HIS A 142 11.84 22.66 15.01
C HIS A 142 12.33 22.67 16.50
N GLU A 143 13.00 21.56 16.88
CA GLU A 143 13.82 21.34 18.10
C GLU A 143 13.16 21.57 19.47
N LYS A 144 12.05 20.89 19.76
CA LYS A 144 11.49 20.83 21.12
C LYS A 144 11.02 19.43 21.47
N ASP A 145 10.88 19.16 22.78
CA ASP A 145 10.27 17.95 23.34
C ASP A 145 8.78 17.86 22.96
N GLY A 146 8.51 17.45 21.72
CA GLY A 146 7.17 17.26 21.17
C GLY A 146 6.80 15.79 21.08
N LYS A 147 5.50 15.50 21.15
CA LYS A 147 4.97 14.15 20.83
C LYS A 147 4.35 14.18 19.45
N PHE A 148 4.69 13.20 18.64
CA PHE A 148 4.12 13.01 17.31
C PHE A 148 3.34 11.70 17.26
N TYR A 149 2.15 11.76 16.69
CA TYR A 149 1.31 10.61 16.38
C TYR A 149 0.84 10.73 14.93
N SER A 150 0.87 9.63 14.20
CA SER A 150 0.31 9.53 12.85
C SER A 150 -0.60 8.30 12.78
N TYR A 151 -1.81 8.47 12.26
CA TYR A 151 -2.77 7.40 12.04
C TYR A 151 -3.36 7.53 10.65
N CYS A 152 -3.36 6.44 9.89
CA CYS A 152 -3.95 6.37 8.56
C CYS A 152 -4.90 5.17 8.45
N GLY A 153 -5.93 5.29 7.63
CA GLY A 153 -6.84 4.21 7.31
C GLY A 153 -7.49 4.41 5.94
N GLY A 154 -7.39 3.39 5.09
CA GLY A 154 -8.26 3.21 3.93
C GLY A 154 -9.45 2.35 4.33
N LEU A 155 -10.65 2.94 4.33
CA LEU A 155 -11.86 2.38 4.92
C LEU A 155 -13.04 2.48 3.93
N PRO A 156 -14.10 1.69 4.08
CA PRO A 156 -15.39 2.04 3.48
C PRO A 156 -15.88 3.38 4.05
N ALA A 157 -16.55 4.19 3.22
CA ALA A 157 -17.26 5.35 3.76
C ALA A 157 -18.32 4.89 4.79
N PRO A 158 -18.64 5.70 5.83
CA PRO A 158 -19.50 5.29 6.92
C PRO A 158 -20.83 4.66 6.49
N GLU A 159 -21.45 5.21 5.44
CA GLU A 159 -22.71 4.76 4.86
C GLU A 159 -22.68 3.36 4.24
N VAL A 160 -21.49 2.82 3.91
CA VAL A 160 -21.31 1.50 3.27
C VAL A 160 -20.43 0.57 4.12
N SER A 161 -20.26 0.90 5.40
CA SER A 161 -19.43 0.16 6.36
C SER A 161 -20.17 -0.97 7.10
N ASP A 162 -21.42 -1.25 6.73
CA ASP A 162 -22.26 -2.22 7.45
C ASP A 162 -21.92 -3.67 7.07
N SER A 163 -20.81 -4.16 7.58
CA SER A 163 -20.41 -5.57 7.54
C SER A 163 -19.82 -5.99 8.89
N PRO A 164 -19.73 -7.29 9.22
CA PRO A 164 -19.13 -7.74 10.46
C PRO A 164 -17.69 -7.27 10.68
N LEU A 165 -16.92 -7.09 9.60
CA LEU A 165 -15.56 -6.51 9.65
C LEU A 165 -15.54 -4.99 9.61
N ARG A 166 -16.65 -4.34 9.23
CA ARG A 166 -16.74 -2.91 8.93
C ARG A 166 -15.61 -2.42 8.01
N PHE A 167 -15.21 -3.28 7.10
CA PHE A 167 -14.06 -3.08 6.21
C PHE A 167 -14.38 -3.58 4.80
N LYS A 168 -13.86 -2.85 3.81
CA LYS A 168 -13.88 -3.19 2.39
C LYS A 168 -12.51 -2.87 1.79
N PHE A 169 -12.03 -3.72 0.89
CA PHE A 169 -10.69 -3.59 0.32
C PHE A 169 -10.69 -2.57 -0.83
N SER A 170 -9.99 -1.46 -0.65
CA SER A 170 -9.65 -0.49 -1.72
C SER A 170 -8.23 -0.69 -2.29
N TRP A 171 -7.55 -1.74 -1.84
CA TRP A 171 -6.21 -2.17 -2.23
C TRP A 171 -6.07 -3.69 -1.96
N SER A 172 -4.92 -4.29 -2.26
CA SER A 172 -4.73 -5.76 -2.19
C SER A 172 -5.10 -6.36 -0.82
N PRO A 173 -6.09 -7.29 -0.75
CA PRO A 173 -6.44 -7.97 0.50
C PRO A 173 -5.28 -8.73 1.13
N ARG A 174 -4.47 -9.38 0.28
CA ARG A 174 -3.26 -10.10 0.72
C ARG A 174 -2.29 -9.17 1.44
N SER A 175 -1.99 -8.00 0.84
CA SER A 175 -1.09 -7.03 1.46
C SER A 175 -1.67 -6.44 2.75
N ALA A 176 -3.00 -6.29 2.83
CA ALA A 176 -3.70 -5.83 4.03
C ALA A 176 -3.63 -6.81 5.19
N LEU A 177 -3.73 -8.11 4.90
CA LEU A 177 -3.55 -9.14 5.91
C LEU A 177 -2.07 -9.26 6.33
N LEU A 178 -1.13 -9.19 5.37
CA LEU A 178 0.30 -9.22 5.68
C LEU A 178 0.76 -8.05 6.55
N SER A 179 0.16 -6.86 6.40
CA SER A 179 0.52 -5.72 7.25
C SER A 179 0.19 -5.95 8.73
N GLN A 180 -0.79 -6.81 9.03
CA GLN A 180 -1.10 -7.23 10.40
C GLN A 180 -0.02 -8.14 11.00
N GLN A 181 0.91 -8.64 10.19
CA GLN A 181 2.07 -9.39 10.63
C GLN A 181 3.29 -8.53 10.88
N ASN A 182 3.21 -7.20 10.80
CA ASN A 182 4.37 -6.37 11.10
C ASN A 182 4.55 -6.24 12.62
N SER A 183 5.78 -6.40 13.10
CA SER A 183 6.12 -5.95 14.46
C SER A 183 5.98 -4.43 14.53
N ALA A 184 5.54 -3.90 15.67
CA ALA A 184 5.44 -2.46 15.88
C ALA A 184 6.46 -2.01 16.92
N THR A 185 7.23 -0.96 16.60
CA THR A 185 8.15 -0.33 17.54
C THR A 185 7.85 1.17 17.59
N PHE A 186 7.61 1.71 18.78
CA PHE A 186 7.32 3.14 18.97
C PHE A 186 7.86 3.65 20.32
N LEU A 187 7.98 4.98 20.44
CA LEU A 187 8.39 5.62 21.68
C LEU A 187 7.17 6.01 22.52
N GLN A 188 7.14 5.60 23.79
CA GLN A 188 6.13 6.01 24.76
C GLN A 188 6.79 6.38 26.08
N GLY A 189 6.63 7.64 26.50
CA GLY A 189 7.23 8.13 27.76
C GLY A 189 8.76 8.01 27.80
N GLY A 190 9.42 8.24 26.66
CA GLY A 190 10.89 8.12 26.52
C GLY A 190 11.42 6.69 26.47
N LYS A 191 10.53 5.68 26.49
CA LYS A 191 10.90 4.26 26.39
C LYS A 191 10.50 3.71 25.03
N VAL A 192 11.37 2.88 24.46
CA VAL A 192 11.06 2.07 23.28
C VAL A 192 10.10 0.96 23.71
N ILE A 193 8.94 0.90 23.07
CA ILE A 193 7.96 -0.17 23.20
C ILE A 193 8.02 -1.00 21.94
N GLU A 194 8.19 -2.31 22.09
CA GLU A 194 8.20 -3.28 20.99
C GLU A 194 7.02 -4.24 21.16
N ILE A 195 6.26 -4.43 20.09
CA ILE A 195 5.16 -5.39 19.99
C ILE A 195 5.55 -6.41 18.90
N SER A 196 5.73 -7.66 19.32
CA SER A 196 6.10 -8.77 18.43
C SER A 196 4.88 -9.32 17.69
N ASN A 197 5.12 -9.79 16.47
CA ASN A 197 4.14 -10.26 15.48
C ASN A 197 4.00 -11.80 15.40
N LYS A 198 4.50 -12.55 16.39
CA LYS A 198 4.59 -14.01 16.29
C LYS A 198 3.21 -14.65 16.08
N ASP A 199 3.13 -15.44 15.01
CA ASP A 199 2.11 -16.47 14.69
C ASP A 199 0.69 -16.01 14.32
N LEU A 200 0.51 -14.92 13.56
CA LEU A 200 -0.85 -14.47 13.18
C LEU A 200 -1.41 -15.09 11.88
N LEU A 201 -0.60 -15.32 10.83
CA LEU A 201 -1.07 -15.81 9.51
C LEU A 201 0.00 -16.66 8.79
N ASP A 202 -0.33 -17.88 8.36
CA ASP A 202 0.61 -18.76 7.66
C ASP A 202 0.70 -18.42 6.17
N THR A 203 1.88 -18.00 5.71
CA THR A 203 2.15 -17.59 4.32
C THR A 203 2.71 -18.72 3.46
N GLY A 204 3.02 -19.88 4.05
CA GLY A 204 3.64 -21.00 3.35
C GLY A 204 2.63 -21.85 2.59
N SER A 205 3.02 -22.30 1.39
CA SER A 205 2.25 -23.32 0.66
C SER A 205 2.14 -24.60 1.48
N LYS A 206 0.98 -25.26 1.42
CA LYS A 206 0.73 -26.50 2.14
C LYS A 206 0.43 -27.62 1.16
N ALA A 207 1.18 -28.73 1.25
CA ALA A 207 0.98 -29.89 0.37
C ALA A 207 -0.44 -30.49 0.49
N TRP A 208 -1.07 -30.32 1.65
CA TRP A 208 -2.44 -30.77 1.90
C TRP A 208 -3.50 -29.80 1.37
N LEU A 209 -3.15 -28.57 0.99
CA LEU A 209 -4.09 -27.55 0.51
C LEU A 209 -4.26 -27.69 -1.01
N ASN A 210 -5.33 -28.36 -1.44
CA ASN A 210 -5.59 -28.72 -2.82
C ASN A 210 -7.07 -28.47 -3.20
N GLU A 211 -7.34 -28.40 -4.50
CA GLU A 211 -8.70 -28.09 -5.02
C GLU A 211 -9.76 -29.06 -4.49
N GLY A 212 -10.97 -28.54 -4.30
CA GLY A 212 -12.12 -29.33 -3.79
C GLY A 212 -12.22 -29.41 -2.28
N LEU A 213 -11.25 -28.90 -1.52
CA LEU A 213 -11.35 -28.79 -0.07
C LEU A 213 -12.44 -27.83 0.38
N LYS A 214 -13.13 -28.19 1.46
CA LYS A 214 -14.10 -27.34 2.15
C LYS A 214 -13.42 -26.46 3.19
N TRP A 215 -13.99 -25.29 3.47
CA TRP A 215 -13.50 -24.39 4.51
C TRP A 215 -13.37 -25.07 5.89
N SER A 216 -14.37 -25.85 6.28
CA SER A 216 -14.39 -26.65 7.51
C SER A 216 -13.16 -27.56 7.65
N HIS A 217 -12.74 -28.19 6.56
CA HIS A 217 -11.59 -29.09 6.54
C HIS A 217 -10.26 -28.33 6.53
N ILE A 218 -10.19 -27.20 5.82
CA ILE A 218 -9.03 -26.30 5.88
C ILE A 218 -8.83 -25.80 7.31
N GLN A 219 -9.89 -25.35 7.98
CA GLN A 219 -9.82 -24.87 9.36
C GLN A 219 -9.43 -25.98 10.33
N GLN A 220 -9.94 -27.19 10.14
CA GLN A 220 -9.53 -28.36 10.93
C GLN A 220 -8.01 -28.58 10.84
N GLN A 221 -7.46 -28.57 9.62
CA GLN A 221 -6.02 -28.77 9.39
C GLN A 221 -5.17 -27.63 9.99
N LEU A 222 -5.61 -26.38 9.84
CA LEU A 222 -4.88 -25.22 10.37
C LEU A 222 -4.87 -25.17 11.89
N THR A 223 -6.00 -25.51 12.52
CA THR A 223 -6.15 -25.40 13.98
C THR A 223 -5.76 -26.66 14.74
N GLY A 224 -5.68 -27.81 14.04
CA GLY A 224 -5.54 -29.12 14.67
C GLY A 224 -6.79 -29.57 15.43
N ALA A 225 -7.98 -29.10 15.04
CA ALA A 225 -9.24 -29.55 15.61
C ALA A 225 -9.48 -31.05 15.35
N ALA A 226 -10.15 -31.74 16.28
CA ALA A 226 -10.39 -33.17 16.18
C ALA A 226 -11.23 -33.54 14.94
N PHE A 227 -12.25 -32.74 14.64
CA PHE A 227 -13.15 -32.93 13.51
C PHE A 227 -13.41 -31.60 12.78
N ALA A 228 -13.87 -31.70 11.53
CA ALA A 228 -14.27 -30.54 10.73
C ALA A 228 -15.68 -30.02 11.09
N ALA A 229 -16.38 -30.64 12.04
CA ALA A 229 -17.69 -30.14 12.45
C ALA A 229 -17.56 -28.79 13.18
N GLU A 230 -18.51 -27.88 12.94
CA GLU A 230 -18.46 -26.51 13.46
C GLU A 230 -18.27 -26.47 14.99
N VAL A 231 -18.91 -27.38 15.73
CA VAL A 231 -18.77 -27.46 17.20
C VAL A 231 -17.32 -27.70 17.64
N ASP A 232 -16.59 -28.55 16.94
CA ASP A 232 -15.19 -28.86 17.24
C ASP A 232 -14.26 -27.72 16.85
N LEU A 233 -14.54 -27.04 15.73
CA LEU A 233 -13.79 -25.85 15.30
C LEU A 233 -13.98 -24.70 16.29
N LEU A 234 -15.21 -24.45 16.75
CA LEU A 234 -15.51 -23.43 17.76
C LEU A 234 -14.86 -23.74 19.11
N ALA A 235 -14.89 -25.02 19.54
CA ALA A 235 -14.20 -25.45 20.75
C ALA A 235 -12.69 -25.22 20.64
N LYS A 236 -12.10 -25.46 19.46
CA LYS A 236 -10.68 -25.21 19.23
C LYS A 236 -10.35 -23.72 19.26
N VAL A 237 -11.21 -22.85 18.71
CA VAL A 237 -11.04 -21.40 18.82
C VAL A 237 -11.04 -20.96 20.29
N ASP A 238 -11.95 -21.50 21.11
CA ASP A 238 -12.00 -21.20 22.54
C ASP A 238 -10.76 -21.69 23.31
N GLU A 239 -10.13 -22.77 22.84
CA GLU A 239 -8.91 -23.31 23.43
C GLU A 239 -7.69 -22.42 23.15
N VAL A 240 -7.59 -21.86 21.94
CA VAL A 240 -6.38 -21.14 21.48
C VAL A 240 -6.48 -19.62 21.59
N CYS A 241 -7.69 -19.06 21.68
CA CYS A 241 -7.90 -17.61 21.76
C CYS A 241 -8.31 -17.16 23.17
N SER A 242 -7.85 -15.98 23.56
CA SER A 242 -8.34 -15.28 24.76
C SER A 242 -9.23 -14.11 24.35
N PHE A 243 -10.37 -13.95 25.03
CA PHE A 243 -11.34 -12.90 24.78
C PHE A 243 -11.48 -12.00 26.01
N ARG A 244 -11.62 -10.69 25.80
CA ARG A 244 -11.83 -9.70 26.87
C ARG A 244 -13.23 -9.79 27.47
N SER A 245 -14.22 -10.23 26.68
CA SER A 245 -15.59 -10.44 27.16
C SER A 245 -16.36 -11.47 26.32
N PRO A 246 -17.47 -12.03 26.83
CA PRO A 246 -18.37 -12.90 26.07
C PRO A 246 -18.95 -12.22 24.82
N GLU A 247 -19.17 -10.91 24.85
CA GLU A 247 -19.66 -10.12 23.72
C GLU A 247 -18.60 -10.01 22.62
N GLU A 248 -17.33 -9.79 23.00
CA GLU A 248 -16.22 -9.79 22.03
C GLU A 248 -16.08 -11.17 21.38
N ARG A 249 -16.10 -12.24 22.18
CA ARG A 249 -16.09 -13.61 21.68
C ARG A 249 -17.21 -13.83 20.66
N SER A 250 -18.44 -13.48 21.02
CA SER A 250 -19.61 -13.66 20.16
C SER A 250 -19.48 -12.90 18.84
N LYS A 251 -18.97 -11.65 18.88
CA LYS A 251 -18.72 -10.84 17.70
C LYS A 251 -17.64 -11.43 16.78
N ILE A 252 -16.52 -11.88 17.35
CA ILE A 252 -15.43 -12.50 16.58
C ILE A 252 -15.92 -13.78 15.90
N LEU A 253 -16.59 -14.67 16.63
CA LEU A 253 -17.11 -15.91 16.07
C LEU A 253 -18.17 -15.66 15.00
N ALA A 254 -19.03 -14.65 15.17
CA ALA A 254 -19.97 -14.25 14.13
C ALA A 254 -19.24 -13.78 12.85
N GLY A 255 -18.13 -13.03 12.99
CA GLY A 255 -17.28 -12.64 11.87
C GLY A 255 -16.65 -13.84 11.15
N LEU A 256 -16.06 -14.79 11.89
CA LEU A 256 -15.46 -16.01 11.32
C LEU A 256 -16.49 -16.87 10.58
N LYS A 257 -17.71 -16.97 11.12
CA LYS A 257 -18.84 -17.64 10.47
C LYS A 257 -19.28 -16.91 9.19
N TRP A 258 -19.40 -15.59 9.25
CA TRP A 258 -19.74 -14.76 8.09
C TRP A 258 -18.72 -14.89 6.95
N MET A 259 -17.43 -15.04 7.28
CA MET A 259 -16.38 -15.33 6.31
C MET A 259 -16.51 -16.72 5.67
N GLY A 260 -17.34 -17.61 6.23
CA GLY A 260 -17.54 -18.98 5.76
C GLY A 260 -16.50 -19.98 6.29
N LEU A 261 -15.63 -19.60 7.24
CA LEU A 261 -14.47 -20.41 7.64
C LEU A 261 -14.81 -21.73 8.34
N PHE A 262 -16.03 -21.87 8.84
CA PHE A 262 -16.54 -23.11 9.45
C PHE A 262 -17.54 -23.84 8.54
N SER A 263 -17.73 -23.36 7.32
CA SER A 263 -18.74 -23.89 6.39
C SER A 263 -18.23 -25.11 5.61
N ASP A 264 -19.20 -25.85 5.07
CA ASP A 264 -18.94 -26.98 4.18
C ASP A 264 -18.87 -26.57 2.70
N GLU A 265 -18.79 -25.26 2.42
CA GLU A 265 -18.58 -24.73 1.07
C GLU A 265 -17.16 -25.05 0.60
N VAL A 266 -17.05 -25.37 -0.70
CA VAL A 266 -15.76 -25.63 -1.34
C VAL A 266 -15.00 -24.31 -1.47
N ALA A 267 -13.78 -24.27 -0.93
CA ALA A 267 -12.92 -23.11 -0.98
C ALA A 267 -12.29 -22.96 -2.38
N ALA A 268 -12.16 -21.71 -2.84
CA ALA A 268 -11.36 -21.38 -4.02
C ALA A 268 -9.87 -21.39 -3.63
N VAL A 269 -9.28 -22.59 -3.58
CA VAL A 269 -7.90 -22.79 -3.13
C VAL A 269 -6.90 -22.01 -3.98
N ARG A 270 -5.99 -21.32 -3.29
CA ARG A 270 -4.84 -20.60 -3.84
C ARG A 270 -3.54 -21.18 -3.27
N ASP A 271 -2.41 -20.57 -3.62
CA ASP A 271 -1.06 -21.07 -3.30
C ASP A 271 -0.79 -21.31 -1.80
N SER A 272 -1.46 -20.54 -0.93
CA SER A 272 -1.35 -20.66 0.54
C SER A 272 -2.72 -20.48 1.22
N PRO A 273 -2.84 -20.83 2.53
CA PRO A 273 -4.04 -20.53 3.31
C PRO A 273 -4.36 -19.03 3.33
N LEU A 274 -3.34 -18.18 3.44
CA LEU A 274 -3.48 -16.73 3.38
C LEU A 274 -4.04 -16.27 2.03
N ASP A 275 -3.53 -16.80 0.92
CA ASP A 275 -4.01 -16.42 -0.42
C ASP A 275 -5.44 -16.91 -0.65
N THR A 276 -5.78 -18.09 -0.10
CA THR A 276 -7.13 -18.66 -0.15
C THR A 276 -8.12 -17.80 0.64
N LEU A 277 -7.74 -17.36 1.84
CA LEU A 277 -8.52 -16.41 2.64
C LEU A 277 -8.63 -15.04 1.96
N SER A 278 -7.54 -14.57 1.35
CA SER A 278 -7.53 -13.28 0.64
C SER A 278 -8.53 -13.28 -0.52
N ASP A 279 -8.62 -14.37 -1.29
CA ASP A 279 -9.61 -14.52 -2.38
C ASP A 279 -11.06 -14.53 -1.86
N GLN A 280 -11.29 -15.18 -0.72
CA GLN A 280 -12.61 -15.19 -0.08
C GLN A 280 -13.01 -13.80 0.43
N LEU A 281 -12.08 -13.11 1.09
CA LEU A 281 -12.30 -11.77 1.59
C LEU A 281 -12.45 -10.75 0.47
N ASP A 282 -11.76 -10.91 -0.66
CA ASP A 282 -11.95 -10.05 -1.83
C ASP A 282 -13.41 -10.09 -2.32
N LYS A 283 -14.04 -11.27 -2.32
CA LYS A 283 -15.46 -11.43 -2.68
C LYS A 283 -16.37 -10.74 -1.65
N LEU A 284 -16.15 -11.01 -0.37
CA LEU A 284 -17.03 -10.56 0.72
C LEU A 284 -16.90 -9.06 1.04
N CYS A 285 -15.71 -8.50 0.85
CA CYS A 285 -15.34 -7.14 1.22
C CYS A 285 -15.06 -6.27 -0.02
N SER A 286 -15.62 -6.60 -1.17
CA SER A 286 -15.56 -5.77 -2.37
C SER A 286 -16.54 -4.59 -2.31
N PHE A 287 -16.11 -3.45 -2.84
CA PHE A 287 -17.00 -2.32 -3.10
C PHE A 287 -17.97 -2.67 -4.22
N GLN A 288 -19.25 -2.38 -3.99
CA GLN A 288 -20.33 -2.51 -4.97
C GLN A 288 -20.44 -1.25 -5.82
N VAL A 289 -21.14 -1.36 -6.95
CA VAL A 289 -21.39 -0.22 -7.84
C VAL A 289 -22.10 0.90 -7.08
N GLY A 290 -21.52 2.11 -7.14
CA GLY A 290 -22.06 3.29 -6.48
C GLY A 290 -21.55 3.50 -5.05
N GLU A 291 -20.86 2.52 -4.46
CA GLU A 291 -20.19 2.70 -3.18
C GLU A 291 -18.87 3.46 -3.32
N ARG A 292 -18.39 4.01 -2.21
CA ARG A 292 -17.13 4.77 -2.16
C ARG A 292 -16.32 4.41 -0.91
N ASP A 293 -15.01 4.51 -1.05
CA ASP A 293 -14.07 4.41 0.05
C ASP A 293 -13.79 5.79 0.67
N LEU A 294 -13.04 5.76 1.76
CA LEU A 294 -12.55 6.89 2.53
C LEU A 294 -11.09 6.64 2.87
N VAL A 295 -10.23 7.61 2.59
CA VAL A 295 -8.91 7.71 3.19
C VAL A 295 -9.00 8.74 4.30
N MET A 296 -8.69 8.30 5.53
CA MET A 296 -8.55 9.16 6.70
C MET A 296 -7.11 9.08 7.18
N LEU A 297 -6.40 10.21 7.15
CA LEU A 297 -5.04 10.34 7.65
C LEU A 297 -4.99 11.53 8.61
N GLN A 298 -4.49 11.32 9.82
CA GLN A 298 -4.33 12.37 10.81
C GLN A 298 -2.96 12.30 11.47
N HIS A 299 -2.26 13.42 11.40
CA HIS A 299 -1.15 13.70 12.32
C HIS A 299 -1.66 14.48 13.53
N LYS A 300 -1.05 14.20 14.68
CA LYS A 300 -1.23 14.96 15.91
C LYS A 300 0.14 15.28 16.51
N PHE A 301 0.41 16.56 16.67
CA PHE A 301 1.60 17.11 17.29
C PHE A 301 1.22 17.75 18.62
N VAL A 302 1.81 17.28 19.72
CA VAL A 302 1.70 17.95 21.02
C VAL A 302 3.01 18.68 21.26
N VAL A 303 2.95 20.00 21.23
CA VAL A 303 4.12 20.89 21.25
C VAL A 303 4.14 21.68 22.55
N GLU A 304 5.28 21.71 23.22
CA GLU A 304 5.57 22.64 24.31
C GLU A 304 6.52 23.72 23.81
N TRP A 305 6.09 24.98 23.87
CA TRP A 305 6.85 26.12 23.41
C TRP A 305 7.84 26.62 24.48
N THR A 306 8.74 27.51 24.10
CA THR A 306 9.82 28.02 24.97
C THR A 306 9.30 28.92 26.08
N ASP A 307 8.11 29.49 25.91
CA ASP A 307 7.39 30.25 26.92
C ASP A 307 6.55 29.34 27.86
N GLY A 308 6.63 28.02 27.70
CA GLY A 308 5.90 27.01 28.46
C GLY A 308 4.46 26.77 27.97
N THR A 309 3.99 27.46 26.92
CA THR A 309 2.67 27.21 26.34
C THR A 309 2.62 25.85 25.67
N LYS A 310 1.46 25.18 25.74
CA LYS A 310 1.26 23.85 25.15
C LYS A 310 0.14 23.90 24.13
N ASN A 311 0.46 23.54 22.90
CA ASN A 311 -0.51 23.47 21.81
C ASN A 311 -0.63 22.03 21.31
N THR A 312 -1.83 21.67 20.89
CA THR A 312 -2.04 20.45 20.09
C THR A 312 -2.38 20.88 18.68
N ILE A 313 -1.53 20.51 17.73
CA ILE A 313 -1.75 20.75 16.31
C ILE A 313 -2.18 19.42 15.68
N THR A 314 -3.24 19.46 14.89
CA THR A 314 -3.67 18.32 14.07
C THR A 314 -3.51 18.68 12.60
N SER A 315 -3.17 17.70 11.77
CA SER A 315 -3.14 17.82 10.31
C SER A 315 -3.95 16.66 9.75
N THR A 316 -5.08 16.92 9.10
CA THR A 316 -6.09 15.90 8.79
C THR A 316 -6.47 15.88 7.31
N LEU A 317 -6.38 14.72 6.67
CA LEU A 317 -6.89 14.41 5.35
C LEU A 317 -8.13 13.54 5.52
N GLU A 318 -9.26 14.05 5.02
CA GLU A 318 -10.49 13.31 4.81
C GLU A 318 -10.76 13.30 3.31
N LEU A 319 -10.55 12.16 2.65
CA LEU A 319 -10.71 12.03 1.21
C LEU A 319 -11.69 10.91 0.89
N PHE A 320 -12.81 11.26 0.26
CA PHE A 320 -13.79 10.30 -0.23
C PHE A 320 -13.50 9.91 -1.67
N GLY A 321 -13.74 8.65 -1.99
CA GLY A 321 -13.77 8.17 -3.36
C GLY A 321 -14.95 8.74 -4.13
N GLU A 322 -14.82 8.75 -5.45
CA GLU A 322 -15.86 9.20 -6.37
C GLU A 322 -16.64 7.95 -6.85
N PRO A 323 -17.96 7.82 -6.56
CA PRO A 323 -18.76 6.71 -7.07
C PRO A 323 -18.68 6.61 -8.60
N GLY A 324 -18.27 5.44 -9.12
CA GLY A 324 -18.04 5.22 -10.55
C GLY A 324 -16.78 5.90 -11.11
N GLY A 325 -16.02 6.62 -10.27
CA GLY A 325 -14.74 7.24 -10.57
C GLY A 325 -13.58 6.54 -9.86
N CYS A 326 -12.56 7.31 -9.49
CA CYS A 326 -11.43 6.80 -8.73
C CYS A 326 -11.76 6.73 -7.23
N SER A 327 -11.38 5.63 -6.60
CA SER A 327 -11.37 5.51 -5.14
C SER A 327 -10.41 6.53 -4.51
N ALA A 328 -10.66 6.95 -3.27
CA ALA A 328 -9.77 7.81 -2.51
C ALA A 328 -8.38 7.20 -2.41
N MET A 329 -8.29 5.90 -2.14
CA MET A 329 -7.03 5.16 -2.07
C MET A 329 -6.27 5.18 -3.41
N ALA A 330 -6.95 4.87 -4.53
CA ALA A 330 -6.30 4.91 -5.85
C ALA A 330 -5.85 6.33 -6.20
N LYS A 331 -6.68 7.34 -5.90
CA LYS A 331 -6.41 8.74 -6.17
C LYS A 331 -5.20 9.23 -5.38
N SER A 332 -5.18 9.06 -4.06
CA SER A 332 -4.09 9.54 -3.21
C SER A 332 -2.76 8.86 -3.50
N VAL A 333 -2.74 7.54 -3.71
CA VAL A 333 -1.52 6.80 -4.05
C VAL A 333 -1.05 7.11 -5.47
N GLY A 334 -1.95 6.95 -6.46
CA GLY A 334 -1.60 7.06 -7.86
C GLY A 334 -1.19 8.47 -8.27
N LEU A 335 -1.87 9.50 -7.77
CA LEU A 335 -1.49 10.89 -8.06
C LEU A 335 -0.16 11.26 -7.42
N THR A 336 0.06 10.91 -6.16
CA THR A 336 1.35 11.20 -5.48
C THR A 336 2.50 10.52 -6.21
N CYS A 337 2.32 9.27 -6.63
CA CYS A 337 3.29 8.53 -7.42
C CYS A 337 3.55 9.17 -8.79
N GLY A 338 2.49 9.52 -9.54
CA GLY A 338 2.61 10.17 -10.85
C GLY A 338 3.28 11.54 -10.77
N ILE A 339 2.98 12.33 -9.73
CA ILE A 339 3.59 13.63 -9.46
C ILE A 339 5.09 13.46 -9.18
N ALA A 340 5.45 12.53 -8.30
CA ALA A 340 6.84 12.26 -7.95
C ALA A 340 7.65 11.75 -9.15
N ALA A 341 7.05 10.88 -9.96
CA ALA A 341 7.63 10.40 -11.23
C ALA A 341 7.86 11.53 -12.23
N GLU A 342 6.88 12.42 -12.41
CA GLU A 342 7.02 13.57 -13.31
C GLU A 342 8.12 14.53 -12.84
N LEU A 343 8.18 14.84 -11.54
CA LEU A 343 9.23 15.67 -10.96
C LEU A 343 10.63 15.08 -11.18
N LEU A 344 10.77 13.76 -11.02
CA LEU A 344 12.04 13.06 -11.28
C LEU A 344 12.42 13.11 -12.77
N LEU A 345 11.46 12.89 -13.66
CA LEU A 345 11.67 13.00 -15.12
C LEU A 345 12.02 14.41 -15.58
N ASP A 346 11.44 15.42 -14.94
CA ASP A 346 11.72 16.83 -15.21
C ASP A 346 13.03 17.33 -14.57
N CYS A 347 13.80 16.44 -13.96
CA CYS A 347 15.07 16.73 -13.27
C CYS A 347 14.93 17.80 -12.18
N GLU A 348 13.81 17.78 -11.45
CA GLU A 348 13.58 18.67 -10.30
C GLU A 348 14.79 18.56 -9.33
N PRO A 349 15.45 19.67 -8.96
CA PRO A 349 16.74 19.66 -8.24
C PRO A 349 16.80 18.77 -7.00
N ALA A 350 15.70 18.62 -6.28
CA ALA A 350 15.62 17.79 -5.09
C ALA A 350 15.85 16.29 -5.35
N PHE A 351 15.60 15.82 -6.59
CA PHE A 351 15.71 14.42 -6.99
C PHE A 351 16.97 14.10 -7.79
N ASN A 352 17.81 15.11 -8.09
CA ASN A 352 19.03 14.96 -8.89
C ASN A 352 20.20 14.31 -8.13
N LYS A 353 19.94 13.71 -6.95
CA LYS A 353 20.93 12.98 -6.15
C LYS A 353 20.70 11.47 -6.36
N PRO A 354 21.63 10.77 -7.04
CA PRO A 354 21.54 9.32 -7.20
C PRO A 354 21.50 8.58 -5.86
N GLY A 355 20.86 7.42 -5.86
CA GLY A 355 20.66 6.57 -4.69
C GLY A 355 19.19 6.19 -4.48
N VAL A 356 18.98 5.44 -3.41
CA VAL A 356 17.70 5.07 -2.82
C VAL A 356 17.28 6.22 -1.92
N ILE A 357 16.20 6.91 -2.31
CA ILE A 357 15.69 8.07 -1.59
C ILE A 357 14.21 7.90 -1.24
N ALA A 358 13.77 8.66 -0.24
CA ALA A 358 12.40 8.76 0.23
C ALA A 358 12.12 10.24 0.59
N PRO A 359 10.85 10.68 0.68
CA PRO A 359 10.48 12.05 1.01
C PRO A 359 10.73 12.35 2.50
N TYR A 360 11.99 12.47 2.91
CA TYR A 360 12.42 12.71 4.30
C TYR A 360 13.01 14.10 4.55
N SER A 361 13.01 14.97 3.54
CA SER A 361 13.48 16.35 3.64
C SER A 361 12.47 17.30 3.02
N ARG A 362 12.44 18.55 3.50
CA ARG A 362 11.59 19.59 2.90
C ARG A 362 11.87 19.80 1.42
N GLU A 363 13.13 19.70 1.02
CA GLU A 363 13.57 19.82 -0.38
C GLU A 363 12.83 18.82 -1.28
N ILE A 364 12.66 17.57 -0.84
CA ILE A 364 11.93 16.54 -1.59
C ILE A 364 10.42 16.66 -1.38
N CYS A 365 9.98 16.91 -0.14
CA CYS A 365 8.57 16.91 0.22
C CYS A 365 7.78 18.07 -0.39
N ASP A 366 8.32 19.29 -0.35
CA ASP A 366 7.56 20.48 -0.72
C ASP A 366 7.12 20.51 -2.19
N PRO A 367 7.98 20.15 -3.19
CA PRO A 367 7.56 20.06 -4.58
C PRO A 367 6.44 19.04 -4.83
N ILE A 368 6.50 17.88 -4.17
CA ILE A 368 5.46 16.85 -4.27
C ILE A 368 4.17 17.37 -3.61
N ARG A 369 4.26 17.85 -2.36
CA ARG A 369 3.12 18.31 -1.56
C ARG A 369 2.32 19.39 -2.28
N VAL A 370 2.98 20.41 -2.83
CA VAL A 370 2.32 21.52 -3.53
C VAL A 370 1.50 21.01 -4.72
N ARG A 371 2.03 20.07 -5.50
CA ARG A 371 1.30 19.49 -6.65
C ARG A 371 0.18 18.55 -6.20
N VAL A 372 0.39 17.76 -5.16
CA VAL A 372 -0.61 16.84 -4.60
C VAL A 372 -1.80 17.62 -3.99
N GLU A 373 -1.53 18.73 -3.31
CA GLU A 373 -2.53 19.67 -2.79
C GLU A 373 -3.40 20.26 -3.91
N ALA A 374 -2.78 20.61 -5.05
CA ALA A 374 -3.49 21.15 -6.21
C ALA A 374 -4.46 20.13 -6.84
N GLU A 375 -4.22 18.83 -6.68
CA GLU A 375 -5.13 17.76 -7.10
C GLU A 375 -6.20 17.42 -6.04
N GLY A 376 -6.25 18.17 -4.93
CA GLY A 376 -7.24 18.03 -3.87
C GLY A 376 -6.90 17.00 -2.80
N VAL A 377 -5.69 16.43 -2.80
CA VAL A 377 -5.19 15.57 -1.74
C VAL A 377 -4.41 16.45 -0.76
N LYS A 378 -5.07 16.92 0.30
CA LYS A 378 -4.46 17.86 1.25
C LYS A 378 -4.85 17.56 2.69
N LEU A 379 -3.91 17.76 3.61
CA LEU A 379 -4.20 17.75 5.03
C LEU A 379 -4.52 19.18 5.48
N VAL A 380 -5.59 19.33 6.26
CA VAL A 380 -6.00 20.60 6.86
C VAL A 380 -5.48 20.67 8.30
N GLU A 381 -4.78 21.75 8.62
CA GLU A 381 -4.19 21.96 9.94
C GLU A 381 -5.13 22.73 10.88
N HIS A 382 -5.24 22.27 12.13
CA HIS A 382 -5.98 22.92 13.20
C HIS A 382 -5.20 22.89 14.50
N THR A 383 -5.15 24.02 15.21
CA THR A 383 -4.68 24.10 16.61
C THR A 383 -5.88 23.95 17.54
N LEU A 384 -5.82 22.97 18.45
CA LEU A 384 -6.87 22.66 19.43
C LEU A 384 -6.70 23.43 20.74
#